data_AF-A0A1X0QWZ1-F1
#
_entry.id   AF-A0A1X0QWZ1-F1
#
_cell.length_a   1.000
_cell.length_b   1.000
_cell.length_c   1.000
_cell.angle_alpha   90.00
_cell.angle_beta   90.00
_cell.angle_gamma   90.00
#
_symmetry.space_group_name_H-M   'P 1'
#
loop_
_entity.id
_entity.type
_entity.pdbx_description
1 polymer ?
#
loop_
_entity_poly.entity_id
_entity_poly.type
_entity_poly.pdbx_seq_one_letter_code
_entity_poly.pdbx_strand_id
1 'polypeptide(L)'
;MKGHFTFDTLYISLRFSNYFLPTAALQHVWDPSVTTSPLYRLCQQDAETYHHFFVSCSLKLNFWSSIFERYSLPVKFLTVDEIWSVLTSFVSVNEQTTVDTDVLCLFGSGITTIWIYHWRCIFDDNS
;
A
#
# COMPACT_ATOMS: atom_id res chain seq x y z
N MET A 1 -20.80 15.64 -19.69
CA MET A 1 -20.10 16.20 -18.53
C MET A 1 -19.09 15.17 -18.05
N LYS A 2 -17.79 15.42 -18.27
CA LYS A 2 -16.71 14.57 -17.76
C LYS A 2 -16.49 14.97 -16.30
N GLY A 3 -16.98 14.16 -15.37
CA GLY A 3 -16.67 14.33 -13.95
C GLY A 3 -15.20 14.03 -13.74
N HIS A 4 -14.41 15.07 -13.45
CA HIS A 4 -13.09 14.93 -12.86
C HIS A 4 -13.27 14.25 -11.49
N PHE A 5 -13.02 12.94 -11.41
CA PHE A 5 -12.77 12.27 -10.14
C PHE A 5 -11.32 12.56 -9.74
N THR A 6 -11.10 13.74 -9.18
CA THR A 6 -9.84 14.08 -8.51
C THR A 6 -9.80 13.36 -7.16
N PHE A 7 -8.94 12.34 -7.04
CA PHE A 7 -8.15 11.89 -5.88
C PHE A 7 -8.77 11.72 -4.46
N ASP A 8 -10.03 12.07 -4.23
CA ASP A 8 -10.61 12.19 -2.88
C ASP A 8 -11.40 10.95 -2.42
N THR A 9 -11.65 9.96 -3.29
CA THR A 9 -12.60 8.87 -2.98
C THR A 9 -11.97 7.55 -2.53
N LEU A 10 -10.64 7.42 -2.53
CA LEU A 10 -9.95 6.30 -1.84
C LEU A 10 -9.12 6.73 -0.64
N TYR A 11 -9.61 7.79 -0.01
CA TYR A 11 -9.24 8.22 1.34
C TYR A 11 -10.04 7.48 2.44
N ILE A 12 -10.80 6.45 2.06
CA ILE A 12 -11.64 5.61 2.93
C ILE A 12 -10.77 4.43 3.37
N SER A 13 -9.80 4.59 4.29
CA SER A 13 -10.04 4.28 5.71
C SER A 13 -8.89 4.78 6.62
N LEU A 14 -8.23 5.90 6.28
CA LEU A 14 -7.15 6.49 7.10
C LEU A 14 -7.39 7.94 7.50
N ARG A 15 -8.64 8.42 7.46
CA ARG A 15 -9.05 9.63 8.16
C ARG A 15 -9.57 9.29 9.56
N PHE A 16 -8.67 8.93 10.47
CA PHE A 16 -8.86 9.27 11.88
C PHE A 16 -8.18 10.62 12.12
N SER A 17 -8.94 11.70 11.87
CA SER A 17 -8.67 13.10 12.26
C SER A 17 -7.22 13.61 12.12
N ASN A 18 -6.88 14.25 10.99
CA ASN A 18 -5.70 15.13 10.84
C ASN A 18 -4.29 14.54 11.03
N TYR A 19 -4.14 13.24 11.29
CA TYR A 19 -2.83 12.59 11.38
C TYR A 19 -2.54 11.81 10.09
N PHE A 20 -1.74 12.39 9.21
CA PHE A 20 -1.04 11.63 8.19
C PHE A 20 -0.17 10.61 8.93
N LEU A 21 -0.36 9.31 8.71
CA LEU A 21 0.43 8.28 9.39
C LEU A 21 1.86 8.34 8.86
N PRO A 22 2.81 8.85 9.67
CA PRO A 22 4.13 9.13 9.17
C PRO A 22 4.88 7.81 9.04
N THR A 23 5.42 7.53 7.86
CA THR A 23 6.25 6.35 7.63
C THR A 23 7.57 6.47 8.38
N ALA A 24 8.28 5.37 8.64
CA ALA A 24 9.58 5.41 9.32
C ALA A 24 10.57 6.36 8.62
N ALA A 25 10.54 6.45 7.28
CA ALA A 25 11.35 7.42 6.55
C ALA A 25 10.97 8.87 6.87
N LEU A 26 9.67 9.20 6.92
CA LEU A 26 9.20 10.54 7.25
C LEU A 26 9.49 10.88 8.72
N GLN A 27 9.29 9.93 9.63
CA GLN A 27 9.59 10.09 11.06
C GLN A 27 11.09 10.29 11.29
N HIS A 28 11.96 9.54 10.61
CA HIS A 28 13.41 9.72 10.70
C HIS A 28 13.85 11.11 10.23
N VAL A 29 13.23 11.64 9.16
CA VAL A 29 13.50 13.01 8.69
C VAL A 29 13.03 14.06 9.70
N TRP A 30 11.89 13.84 10.35
CA TRP A 30 11.33 14.79 11.33
C TRP A 30 12.08 14.77 12.67
N ASP A 31 12.40 13.59 13.18
CA ASP A 31 13.13 13.43 14.43
C ASP A 31 13.94 12.11 14.45
N PRO A 32 15.24 12.17 14.09
CA PRO A 32 16.13 11.02 14.16
C PRO A 32 16.35 10.46 15.57
N SER A 33 16.04 11.24 16.63
CA SER A 33 16.17 10.79 18.02
C SER A 33 15.05 9.84 18.43
N VAL A 34 13.88 9.96 17.80
CA VAL A 34 12.72 9.08 18.01
C VAL A 34 12.73 7.91 17.05
N THR A 35 13.12 8.14 15.79
CA THR A 35 13.23 7.09 14.77
C THR A 35 14.66 7.01 14.28
N THR A 36 15.40 6.01 14.72
CA THR A 36 16.85 5.91 14.48
C THR A 36 17.22 5.44 13.07
N SER A 37 16.26 4.87 12.33
CA SER A 37 16.48 4.37 10.96
C SER A 37 15.27 4.66 10.07
N PRO A 38 15.47 5.12 8.83
CA PRO A 38 14.39 5.28 7.86
C PRO A 38 13.94 3.96 7.23
N LEU A 39 14.65 2.86 7.49
CA LEU A 39 14.45 1.57 6.81
C LEU A 39 13.15 0.90 7.24
N TYR A 40 12.52 0.19 6.29
CA TYR A 40 11.33 -0.60 6.57
C TYR A 40 11.65 -1.75 7.52
N ARG A 41 10.90 -1.85 8.63
CA ARG A 41 11.24 -2.76 9.72
C ARG A 41 11.29 -4.24 9.30
N LEU A 42 10.45 -4.66 8.37
CA LEU A 42 10.34 -6.08 7.97
C LEU A 42 11.47 -6.54 7.03
N CYS A 43 11.87 -5.71 6.08
CA CYS A 43 12.91 -6.10 5.11
C CYS A 43 14.29 -5.52 5.46
N GLN A 44 14.36 -4.39 6.16
CA GLN A 44 15.58 -3.64 6.50
C GLN A 44 16.47 -3.33 5.29
N GLN A 45 15.88 -3.24 4.09
CA GLN A 45 16.60 -3.06 2.83
C GLN A 45 16.47 -1.65 2.28
N ASP A 46 15.26 -1.10 2.27
CA ASP A 46 14.98 0.24 1.74
C ASP A 46 14.22 1.11 2.75
N ALA A 47 14.20 2.41 2.50
CA ALA A 47 13.43 3.37 3.28
C ALA A 47 11.92 3.06 3.21
N GLU A 48 11.25 3.16 4.35
CA GLU A 48 9.79 3.00 4.43
C GLU A 48 9.10 4.21 3.81
N THR A 49 8.85 4.15 2.51
CA THR A 49 7.93 5.03 1.80
C THR A 49 6.56 4.35 1.67
N TYR A 50 5.48 5.06 1.34
CA TYR A 50 4.19 4.39 1.08
C TYR A 50 4.29 3.37 -0.05
N HIS A 51 5.07 3.69 -1.08
CA HIS A 51 5.33 2.77 -2.19
C HIS A 51 5.99 1.48 -1.69
N HIS A 52 7.03 1.58 -0.85
CA HIS A 52 7.70 0.43 -0.26
C HIS A 52 6.82 -0.33 0.74
N PHE A 53 6.05 0.40 1.54
CA PHE A 53 5.14 -0.14 2.54
C PHE A 53 4.05 -1.02 1.91
N PHE A 54 3.44 -0.57 0.81
CA PHE A 54 2.32 -1.26 0.18
C PHE A 54 2.73 -2.24 -0.91
N VAL A 55 3.78 -1.95 -1.68
CA VAL A 55 4.03 -2.69 -2.94
C VAL A 55 5.48 -3.13 -3.10
N SER A 56 6.46 -2.22 -3.08
CA SER A 56 7.79 -2.54 -3.61
C SER A 56 8.69 -3.35 -2.68
N CYS A 57 8.26 -3.60 -1.44
CA CYS A 57 8.93 -4.57 -0.58
C CYS A 57 8.77 -5.99 -1.16
N SER A 58 9.86 -6.75 -1.27
CA SER A 58 9.85 -8.12 -1.80
C SER A 58 8.88 -9.06 -1.06
N LEU A 59 8.75 -8.89 0.26
CA LEU A 59 7.77 -9.63 1.07
C LEU A 59 6.31 -9.30 0.68
N LYS A 60 6.04 -8.05 0.28
CA LYS A 60 4.70 -7.61 -0.15
C LYS A 60 4.41 -8.05 -1.58
N LEU A 61 5.42 -8.12 -2.45
CA LEU A 61 5.24 -8.69 -3.78
C LEU A 61 4.81 -10.14 -3.72
N ASN A 62 5.42 -10.96 -2.85
CA ASN A 62 5.00 -12.34 -2.66
C ASN A 62 3.54 -12.46 -2.18
N PHE A 63 3.11 -11.54 -1.31
CA PHE A 63 1.73 -11.45 -0.85
C PHE A 63 0.76 -11.12 -1.99
N TRP A 64 1.07 -10.12 -2.81
CA TRP A 64 0.25 -9.73 -3.96
C TRP A 64 0.20 -10.84 -5.02
N SER A 65 1.33 -11.48 -5.33
CA SER A 65 1.37 -12.65 -6.23
C SER A 65 0.45 -13.77 -5.73
N SER A 66 0.50 -14.08 -4.43
CA SER A 66 -0.36 -15.11 -3.82
C SER A 66 -1.85 -14.76 -3.92
N ILE A 67 -2.20 -13.47 -3.79
CA ILE A 67 -3.56 -12.99 -3.99
C ILE A 67 -3.98 -13.18 -5.45
N PHE A 68 -3.18 -12.74 -6.42
CA PHE A 68 -3.55 -12.84 -7.82
C PHE A 68 -3.70 -14.29 -8.29
N GLU A 69 -2.80 -15.17 -7.85
CA GLU A 69 -2.90 -16.62 -8.10
C GLU A 69 -4.18 -17.20 -7.51
N ARG A 70 -4.48 -16.91 -6.23
CA ARG A 70 -5.63 -17.48 -5.52
C ARG A 70 -6.96 -17.09 -6.14
N TYR A 71 -7.08 -15.87 -6.66
CA TYR A 71 -8.32 -15.35 -7.24
C TYR A 71 -8.39 -15.49 -8.77
N SER A 72 -7.42 -16.19 -9.39
CA SER A 72 -7.35 -16.38 -10.85
C SER A 72 -7.44 -15.05 -11.62
N LEU A 73 -6.98 -13.95 -11.00
CA LEU A 73 -6.99 -12.66 -11.66
C LEU A 73 -5.99 -12.69 -12.81
N PRO A 74 -6.30 -12.03 -13.93
CA PRO A 74 -5.36 -11.96 -15.02
C PRO A 74 -4.03 -11.41 -14.50
N VAL A 75 -2.94 -12.06 -14.92
CA VAL A 75 -1.52 -11.74 -14.65
C VAL A 75 -1.13 -10.27 -14.98
N LYS A 76 -2.08 -9.48 -15.47
CA LYS A 76 -2.01 -8.06 -15.84
C LYS A 76 -1.66 -7.11 -14.69
N PHE A 77 -1.48 -7.59 -13.46
CA PHE A 77 -1.11 -6.75 -12.30
C PHE A 77 0.14 -7.24 -11.58
N LEU A 78 1.06 -7.95 -12.25
CA LEU A 78 2.27 -8.45 -11.59
C LEU A 78 3.35 -7.41 -11.37
N THR A 79 3.31 -6.28 -12.08
CA THR A 79 4.35 -5.25 -11.88
C THR A 79 4.03 -4.37 -10.67
N VAL A 80 5.08 -3.94 -9.97
CA VAL A 80 4.99 -2.99 -8.85
C VAL A 80 4.20 -1.74 -9.27
N ASP A 81 4.49 -1.22 -10.46
CA ASP A 81 3.87 0.01 -10.98
C ASP A 81 2.38 -0.18 -11.29
N GLU A 82 1.97 -1.35 -11.78
CA GLU A 82 0.55 -1.66 -12.02
C GLU A 82 -0.24 -1.75 -10.73
N ILE A 83 0.28 -2.47 -9.73
CA ILE A 83 -0.33 -2.57 -8.41
C ILE A 83 -0.45 -1.17 -7.80
N TRP A 84 0.64 -0.40 -7.83
CA TRP A 84 0.66 0.96 -7.30
C TRP A 84 -0.32 1.90 -8.02
N SER A 85 -0.41 1.79 -9.35
CA SER A 85 -1.35 2.57 -10.14
C SER A 85 -2.80 2.26 -9.76
N VAL A 86 -3.17 0.98 -9.58
CA VAL A 86 -4.53 0.62 -9.13
C VAL A 86 -4.81 1.16 -7.73
N LEU A 87 -3.84 1.03 -6.81
CA LEU A 87 -3.96 1.51 -5.44
C LEU A 87 -4.17 3.02 -5.34
N THR A 88 -3.57 3.79 -6.25
CA THR A 88 -3.57 5.27 -6.18
C THR A 88 -4.58 5.92 -7.13
N SER A 89 -4.96 5.26 -8.22
CA SER A 89 -5.77 5.85 -9.28
C SER A 89 -7.06 5.09 -9.62
N PHE A 90 -7.22 3.84 -9.19
CA PHE A 90 -8.34 2.94 -9.60
C PHE A 90 -8.40 2.63 -11.10
N VAL A 91 -7.31 2.88 -11.82
CA VAL A 91 -7.18 2.61 -13.24
C VAL A 91 -6.06 1.59 -13.45
N SER A 92 -6.20 0.73 -14.47
CA SER A 92 -5.07 -0.09 -14.93
C SER A 92 -4.07 0.77 -15.69
N VAL A 93 -2.79 0.38 -15.75
CA VAL A 93 -1.71 1.11 -16.47
C VAL A 93 -2.01 1.35 -17.96
N ASN A 94 -2.92 0.58 -18.57
CA ASN A 94 -3.35 0.83 -19.94
C ASN A 94 -4.39 1.96 -20.08
N GLU A 95 -4.69 2.70 -19.00
CA GLU A 95 -5.47 3.96 -18.91
C GLU A 95 -6.86 4.01 -19.56
N GLN A 96 -7.34 2.93 -20.18
CA GLN A 96 -8.57 2.92 -20.97
C GLN A 96 -9.75 2.19 -20.30
N THR A 97 -9.52 1.49 -19.19
CA THR A 97 -10.56 0.68 -18.54
C THR A 97 -10.56 0.89 -17.02
N THR A 98 -11.72 1.24 -16.47
CA THR A 98 -11.99 1.19 -15.03
C THR A 98 -11.76 -0.22 -14.52
N VAL A 99 -11.08 -0.35 -13.37
CA VAL A 99 -10.87 -1.66 -12.73
C VAL A 99 -12.22 -2.18 -12.22
N ASP A 100 -12.44 -3.48 -12.41
CA ASP A 100 -13.66 -4.16 -11.94
C ASP A 100 -13.83 -4.02 -10.41
N THR A 101 -15.07 -3.91 -9.94
CA THR A 101 -15.36 -3.70 -8.51
C THR A 101 -14.85 -4.85 -7.63
N ASP A 102 -14.89 -6.09 -8.09
CA ASP A 102 -14.40 -7.24 -7.32
C ASP A 102 -12.87 -7.17 -7.16
N VAL A 103 -12.18 -6.71 -8.20
CA VAL A 103 -10.74 -6.47 -8.16
C VAL A 103 -10.44 -5.34 -7.16
N LEU A 104 -11.18 -4.24 -7.21
CA LEU A 104 -11.01 -3.15 -6.23
C LEU A 104 -11.27 -3.60 -4.79
N CYS A 105 -12.31 -4.40 -4.55
CA CYS A 105 -12.59 -5.00 -3.25
C CYS A 105 -11.42 -5.88 -2.76
N LEU A 106 -10.79 -6.63 -3.67
CA LEU A 106 -9.63 -7.45 -3.36
C LEU A 106 -8.41 -6.61 -2.99
N PHE A 107 -8.12 -5.56 -3.76
CA PHE A 107 -7.06 -4.60 -3.43
C PHE A 107 -7.30 -3.94 -2.07
N GLY A 108 -8.53 -3.48 -1.80
CA GLY A 108 -8.93 -2.94 -0.49
C GLY A 108 -8.68 -3.94 0.64
N SER A 109 -9.08 -5.19 0.46
CA SER A 109 -8.84 -6.27 1.43
C SER A 109 -7.35 -6.53 1.64
N GLY A 110 -6.56 -6.49 0.57
CA GLY A 110 -5.10 -6.62 0.61
C GLY A 110 -4.43 -5.51 1.40
N ILE A 111 -4.80 -4.25 1.15
CA ILE A 111 -4.34 -3.07 1.90
C ILE A 111 -4.67 -3.21 3.39
N THR A 112 -5.93 -3.52 3.72
CA THR A 112 -6.35 -3.70 5.12
C THR A 112 -5.54 -4.79 5.81
N THR A 113 -5.27 -5.89 5.12
CA THR A 113 -4.44 -6.98 5.65
C THR A 113 -3.00 -6.50 5.89
N ILE A 114 -2.37 -5.85 4.91
CA ILE A 114 -1.01 -5.30 5.05
C ILE A 114 -0.94 -4.34 6.24
N TRP A 115 -1.94 -3.46 6.37
CA TRP A 115 -2.03 -2.47 7.43
C TRP A 115 -2.11 -3.13 8.81
N ILE A 116 -3.09 -4.02 9.01
CA ILE A 116 -3.29 -4.70 10.30
C ILE A 116 -2.04 -5.48 10.69
N TYR A 117 -1.45 -6.25 9.78
CA TYR A 117 -0.26 -7.05 10.09
C TYR A 117 0.96 -6.18 10.41
N HIS A 118 1.17 -5.09 9.68
CA HIS A 118 2.28 -4.18 9.95
C HIS A 118 2.20 -3.59 11.38
N TRP A 119 1.03 -3.08 11.77
CA TRP A 119 0.87 -2.49 13.11
C TRP A 119 0.86 -3.54 14.21
N ARG A 120 0.34 -4.74 13.95
CA ARG A 120 0.48 -5.85 14.90
C ARG A 120 1.94 -6.17 15.17
N CYS A 121 2.79 -6.28 14.13
CA CYS A 121 4.23 -6.45 14.35
C CYS A 121 4.82 -5.30 15.19
N ILE A 122 4.45 -4.05 14.94
CA ILE A 122 4.95 -2.91 15.71
C ILE A 122 4.56 -2.96 17.19
N PHE A 123 3.31 -3.34 17.49
CA PHE A 123 2.81 -3.37 18.87
C PHE A 123 3.19 -4.65 19.62
N ASP A 124 3.23 -5.79 18.93
CA ASP A 124 3.50 -7.11 19.52
C ASP A 124 5.03 -7.36 19.71
N ASP A 125 5.90 -6.70 18.93
CA ASP A 125 7.38 -6.77 19.08
C ASP A 125 7.91 -6.12 20.39
N ASN A 126 7.04 -5.49 21.19
CA ASN A 126 7.39 -4.85 22.47
C ASN A 126 7.04 -5.71 23.71
N SER A 127 6.93 -7.05 23.55
CA SER A 127 6.68 -7.99 24.66
C SER A 127 7.88 -8.84 25.03
#